data_AF-A0AAN4WX79-F1
#
_entry.id   AF-A0AAN4WX79-F1
#
_cell.length_a   1.000
_cell.length_b   1.000
_cell.length_c   1.000
_cell.angle_alpha   90.00
_cell.angle_beta   90.00
_cell.angle_gamma   90.00
#
_symmetry.space_group_name_H-M   'P 1'
#
loop_
_entity.id
_entity.type
_entity.pdbx_description
1 polymer ?
#
loop_
_entity_poly.entity_id
_entity_poly.type
_entity_poly.pdbx_seq_one_letter_code
_entity_poly.pdbx_strand_id
1 'polypeptide(L)' 'MRYSVVAMPGGYAVAYPHVNLGLVAVWEGPTRPAAEAEADRLERNYQAQLAAQALSIARMREHAMRPKRPVRWFPNDAFA' A
#
# COMPACT_ATOMS: atom_id res chain seq x y z
N MET A 1 -7.11 -0.88 -5.91
CA MET A 1 -7.90 -2.01 -5.40
C MET A 1 -9.25 -1.46 -5.01
N ARG A 2 -10.34 -1.95 -5.59
CA ARG A 2 -11.69 -1.49 -5.26
C ARG A 2 -12.35 -2.53 -4.37
N TYR A 3 -12.87 -2.11 -3.23
CA TYR A 3 -13.62 -2.97 -2.33
C TYR A 3 -15.10 -2.93 -2.70
N SER A 4 -15.77 -4.08 -2.64
CA SER A 4 -17.18 -4.24 -3.00
C SER A 4 -17.91 -4.98 -1.89
N VAL A 5 -19.13 -4.54 -1.61
CA VAL A 5 -20.02 -5.21 -0.65
C VAL A 5 -20.77 -6.32 -1.36
N VAL A 6 -20.75 -7.52 -0.78
CA VAL A 6 -21.38 -8.73 -1.30
C VAL A 6 -22.37 -9.24 -0.27
N ALA A 7 -23.62 -9.47 -0.68
CA ALA A 7 -24.60 -10.12 0.18
C ALA A 7 -24.30 -11.63 0.26
N MET A 8 -24.31 -12.19 1.47
CA MET A 8 -24.05 -13.60 1.73
C MET A 8 -25.11 -14.18 2.65
N PRO A 9 -25.31 -15.51 2.70
CA PRO A 9 -26.17 -16.12 3.70
C PRO A 9 -25.75 -15.69 5.11
N GLY A 10 -26.64 -15.01 5.83
CA GLY A 10 -26.39 -14.55 7.20
C GLY A 10 -25.74 -13.17 7.34
N GLY A 11 -25.45 -12.44 6.25
CA GLY A 11 -24.93 -11.08 6.36
C GLY A 11 -24.34 -10.50 5.09
N TYR A 12 -23.29 -9.70 5.27
CA TYR A 12 -22.59 -8.99 4.21
C TYR A 12 -21.08 -9.16 4.38
N ALA A 13 -20.37 -9.32 3.26
CA ALA A 13 -18.92 -9.28 3.23
C ALA A 13 -18.42 -8.08 2.43
N VAL A 14 -17.22 -7.62 2.79
CA VAL A 14 -16.42 -6.76 1.94
C VAL A 14 -15.39 -7.63 1.24
N ALA A 15 -15.36 -7.55 -0.08
CA ALA A 15 -14.46 -8.33 -0.91
C ALA A 15 -13.78 -7.48 -1.98
N TYR A 16 -12.68 -7.97 -2.52
CA TYR A 16 -11.99 -7.34 -3.64
C TYR A 16 -11.62 -8.40 -4.69
N PRO A 17 -11.50 -8.02 -5.97
CA PRO A 17 -11.04 -8.92 -7.01
C PRO A 17 -9.52 -9.12 -6.92
N HIS A 18 -9.11 -10.35 -6.66
CA HIS A 18 -7.73 -10.80 -6.72
C HIS A 18 -7.45 -11.49 -8.06
N VAL A 19 -6.32 -11.17 -8.68
CA VAL A 19 -5.95 -11.61 -10.04
C VAL A 19 -5.98 -13.14 -10.22
N ASN A 20 -5.57 -13.90 -9.20
CA ASN A 20 -5.47 -15.36 -9.28
C ASN A 20 -6.53 -16.12 -8.47
N LEU A 21 -7.17 -15.44 -7.52
CA LEU A 21 -8.07 -16.08 -6.55
C LEU A 21 -9.54 -15.72 -6.80
N GLY A 22 -9.80 -14.86 -7.79
CA GLY A 22 -11.13 -14.32 -8.01
C GLY A 22 -11.53 -13.38 -6.88
N LEU A 23 -12.76 -13.46 -6.41
CA LEU A 23 -13.28 -12.56 -5.38
C LEU A 23 -12.85 -13.04 -3.98
N VAL A 24 -12.09 -12.21 -3.27
CA VAL A 24 -11.56 -12.52 -1.94
C VAL A 24 -12.24 -11.64 -0.89
N ALA A 25 -12.89 -12.28 0.09
CA ALA A 25 -13.47 -11.59 1.25
C ALA A 25 -12.38 -11.21 2.26
N VAL A 26 -12.48 -10.01 2.83
CA VAL A 26 -11.54 -9.46 3.82
C VAL A 26 -12.20 -9.13 5.15
N TRP A 27 -13.51 -8.97 5.15
CA TRP A 27 -14.29 -8.65 6.32
C TRP A 27 -15.72 -9.15 6.14
N GLU A 28 -16.34 -9.56 7.23
CA GLU A 28 -17.74 -10.00 7.29
C GLU A 28 -18.46 -9.27 8.41
N GLY A 29 -19.74 -8.99 8.20
CA GLY A 29 -20.57 -8.38 9.22
C GLY A 29 -22.07 -8.55 8.97
N PRO A 30 -22.87 -8.24 9.99
CA PRO A 30 -24.30 -8.55 9.99
C PRO A 30 -25.13 -7.59 9.13
N THR A 31 -24.65 -6.37 8.91
CA THR A 31 -25.45 -5.32 8.27
C THR A 31 -24.75 -4.70 7.08
N ARG A 32 -25.56 -4.32 6.07
CA ARG A 32 -25.08 -3.65 4.86
C ARG A 32 -24.36 -2.33 5.16
N PRO A 33 -24.87 -1.43 6.02
CA PRO A 33 -24.20 -0.16 6.29
C PRO A 33 -22.82 -0.34 6.94
N ALA A 34 -22.65 -1.37 7.78
CA ALA A 34 -21.35 -1.69 8.36
C ALA A 34 -20.36 -2.17 7.29
N ALA A 35 -20.82 -3.00 6.36
CA ALA A 35 -20.01 -3.43 5.22
C ALA A 35 -19.63 -2.27 4.29
N GLU A 36 -20.56 -1.36 4.01
CA GLU A 36 -20.30 -0.15 3.20
C GLU A 36 -19.27 0.77 3.89
N ALA A 37 -19.44 1.04 5.18
CA ALA A 37 -18.48 1.84 5.95
C ALA A 37 -17.08 1.20 5.99
N GLU A 38 -17.01 -0.12 6.10
CA GLU A 38 -15.75 -0.86 6.11
C GLU A 38 -15.08 -0.88 4.73
N ALA A 39 -15.85 -1.07 3.65
CA ALA A 39 -15.35 -0.96 2.28
C ALA A 39 -14.73 0.43 2.03
N ASP A 40 -15.42 1.50 2.43
CA ASP A 40 -14.92 2.87 2.32
C ASP A 40 -13.65 3.10 3.15
N ARG A 41 -13.57 2.53 4.36
CA ARG A 41 -12.39 2.60 5.21
C ARG A 41 -11.18 1.92 4.54
N LEU A 42 -11.39 0.73 4.00
CA LEU A 42 -10.35 -0.04 3.31
C LEU A 42 -9.88 0.64 2.03
N GLU A 43 -10.80 1.21 1.25
CA GLU A 43 -10.49 1.99 0.05
C GLU A 43 -9.61 3.19 0.39
N ARG A 44 -9.97 3.97 1.42
CA ARG A 44 -9.16 5.12 1.89
C ARG A 44 -7.76 4.70 2.34
N ASN A 45 -7.66 3.62 3.12
CA ASN A 45 -6.38 3.10 3.59
C ASN A 45 -5.48 2.68 2.42
N TYR A 46 -6.05 1.99 1.44
CA TYR A 46 -5.31 1.57 0.25
C TYR A 46 -4.81 2.76 -0.57
N GLN A 47 -5.64 3.79 -0.76
CA GLN A 47 -5.22 5.01 -1.46
C GLN A 47 -4.10 5.75 -0.71
N ALA A 48 -4.18 5.83 0.62
CA ALA A 48 -3.12 6.42 1.44
C ALA A 48 -1.80 5.65 1.31
N GLN A 49 -1.85 4.31 1.26
CA GLN A 49 -0.67 3.48 1.05
C GLN A 49 -0.05 3.69 -0.33
N LEU A 50 -0.87 3.78 -1.39
CA LEU A 50 -0.38 4.08 -2.74
C LEU A 50 0.31 5.45 -2.81
N ALA A 51 -0.29 6.47 -2.18
CA ALA A 51 0.31 7.81 -2.12
C ALA A 51 1.66 7.79 -1.37
N ALA A 52 1.74 7.07 -0.25
CA ALA A 52 2.99 6.92 0.50
C ALA A 52 4.07 6.18 -0.31
N GLN A 53 3.69 5.15 -1.05
CA GLN A 53 4.61 4.44 -1.96
C GLN A 53 5.13 5.35 -3.07
N ALA A 54 4.26 6.14 -3.70
CA ALA A 54 4.65 7.08 -4.75
C ALA A 54 5.67 8.11 -4.23
N LEU A 55 5.46 8.65 -3.03
CA LEU A 55 6.40 9.56 -2.37
C LEU A 55 7.75 8.89 -2.08
N SER A 56 7.73 7.64 -1.61
CA SER A 56 8.96 6.87 -1.37
C SER A 56 9.76 6.65 -2.65
N ILE A 57 9.08 6.28 -3.75
CA ILE A 57 9.72 6.11 -5.07
C ILE A 57 10.31 7.43 -5.57
N ALA A 58 9.59 8.54 -5.43
CA ALA A 58 10.09 9.87 -5.81
C ALA A 58 11.38 10.22 -5.03
N ARG A 59 11.37 9.99 -3.71
CA ARG A 59 12.54 10.22 -2.87
C ARG A 59 13.74 9.35 -3.28
N MET A 60 13.52 8.07 -3.57
CA MET A 60 14.58 7.18 -4.06
C MET A 60 15.17 7.67 -5.39
N ARG A 61 14.33 8.16 -6.31
CA ARG A 61 14.78 8.72 -7.60
C ARG A 61 15.64 9.97 -7.41
N GLU A 62 15.26 10.87 -6.50
CA GLU A 62 16.07 12.05 -6.18
C GLU A 62 17.46 11.67 -5.64
N HIS A 63 17.53 10.67 -4.74
CA HIS A 63 18.81 10.18 -4.22
C HIS A 63 19.66 9.50 -5.30
N ALA A 64 19.03 8.76 -6.22
CA ALA A 64 19.73 8.11 -7.33
C ALA A 64 20.31 9.12 -8.34
N MET A 65 19.64 10.26 -8.52
CA MET A 65 20.06 11.32 -9.45
C MET A 65 21.06 12.31 -8.84
N ARG A 66 21.36 12.24 -7.53
CA ARG A 66 22.41 13.09 -6.93
C ARG A 66 23.77 12.66 -7.48
N PRO A 67 24.60 13.61 -7.95
CA PRO A 67 25.94 13.29 -8.41
C PRO A 67 26.71 12.61 -7.28
N LYS A 68 27.13 11.37 -7.50
CA LYS A 68 27.96 10.64 -6.54
C LYS A 68 29.21 11.48 -6.28
N ARG A 69 29.36 11.96 -5.04
CA ARG A 69 30.61 12.59 -4.63
C ARG A 69 31.72 11.54 -4.81
N PRO A 70 32.82 11.87 -5.51
CA PRO A 70 33.93 10.93 -5.65
C PRO A 70 34.43 10.58 -4.24
N VAL A 71 34.31 9.31 -3.87
CA VAL A 71 34.87 8.79 -2.63
C VAL A 71 36.38 8.82 -2.81
N ARG A 72 37.05 9.75 -2.12
CA ARG A 72 38.51 9.72 -2.00
C ARG A 72 38.84 8.71 -0.91
N TRP A 73 39.42 7.59 -1.31
CA TRP A 73 40.07 6.67 -0.38
C TRP A 73 41.33 7.38 0.15
N PHE A 74 41.30 7.78 1.41
CA PHE A 74 42.51 8.20 2.09
C PHE A 74 43.23 6.93 2.55
N PRO A 75 44.51 6.72 2.20
CA PRO A 75 45.29 5.65 2.81
C PRO A 75 45.35 5.84 4.33
N ASN A 76 45.34 4.74 5.09
CA ASN A 76 45.27 4.73 6.56
C ASN A 76 46.34 5.57 7.27
N ASP A 77 47.42 5.93 6.58
CA ASP A 77 48.54 6.72 7.12
C ASP A 77 48.31 8.24 7.11
N ALA A 78 47.16 8.73 6.62
CA ALA A 78 46.88 10.18 6.53
C ALA A 78 46.54 10.85 7.88
N PHE A 79 46.50 10.09 8.98
CA PHE A 79 46.15 10.56 10.33
C PHE A 79 47.21 10.23 11.39
N ALA A 80 48.44 9.89 10.98
CA ALA A 80 49.58 9.66 11.86
C ALA A 80 50.39 10.95 12.09
#